data_AF-A0A929AT97-F1
#
_entry.id   AF-A0A929AT97-F1
#
_cell.length_a   1.000
_cell.length_b   1.000
_cell.length_c   1.000
_cell.angle_alpha   90.00
_cell.angle_beta   90.00
_cell.angle_gamma   90.00
#
_symmetry.space_group_name_H-M   'P 1'
#
loop_
_entity.id
_entity.type
_entity.pdbx_description
1 polymer ?
#
loop_
_entity_poly.entity_id
_entity_poly.type
_entity_poly.pdbx_seq_one_letter_code
_entity_poly.pdbx_strand_id
1 'polypeptide(L)'
;PRSAAEELGYTFLPCVLVGLSRAPQFVVKTGNFLPKLGDIWAEEVDAVVIPASTCGGSALLSFSQLSTQIIAVEENQTALQVPPEPLGIKVMRVHSYLEALGLLVAHRAGISAESLSPSLSSMHCLSISDKTVS
;
A
#
# COMPACT_ATOMS: atom_id res chain seq x y z
N PRO A 1 -22.62 1.09 14.80
CA PRO A 1 -22.15 1.52 16.14
C PRO A 1 -20.94 2.48 16.00
N ARG A 2 -21.19 3.80 15.97
CA ARG A 2 -20.17 4.86 15.87
C ARG A 2 -20.22 5.82 17.09
N SER A 3 -20.46 5.27 18.27
CA SER A 3 -20.44 6.03 19.53
C SER A 3 -19.89 5.14 20.64
N ALA A 4 -18.57 5.18 20.87
CA ALA A 4 -17.91 4.74 22.10
C ALA A 4 -16.40 5.06 22.06
N ALA A 5 -16.01 6.27 21.63
CA ALA A 5 -14.61 6.70 21.68
C ALA A 5 -14.30 7.60 22.89
N GLU A 6 -15.30 8.04 23.64
CA GLU A 6 -15.14 9.02 24.74
C GLU A 6 -15.06 8.38 26.14
N GLU A 7 -15.28 7.05 26.26
CA GLU A 7 -15.09 6.30 27.50
C GLU A 7 -14.32 4.99 27.23
N LEU A 8 -13.13 5.12 26.64
CA LEU A 8 -12.14 4.05 26.74
C LEU A 8 -11.66 4.02 28.19
N GLY A 9 -12.29 3.18 29.03
CA GLY A 9 -11.80 2.94 30.39
C GLY A 9 -10.29 2.68 30.35
N TYR A 10 -9.57 3.12 31.39
CA TYR A 10 -8.10 3.02 31.51
C TYR A 10 -7.51 1.62 31.24
N THR A 11 -8.33 0.59 31.10
CA THR A 11 -8.01 -0.80 30.72
C THR A 11 -7.93 -1.06 29.21
N PHE A 12 -8.44 -0.19 28.33
CA PHE A 12 -8.31 -0.37 26.87
C PHE A 12 -6.88 -0.14 26.38
N LEU A 13 -6.20 0.88 26.92
CA LEU A 13 -4.82 1.20 26.54
C LEU A 13 -3.85 0.04 26.83
N PRO A 14 -3.90 -0.65 27.99
CA PRO A 14 -3.14 -1.87 28.22
C PRO A 14 -3.34 -2.93 27.12
N CYS A 15 -4.58 -3.18 26.67
CA CYS A 15 -4.85 -4.16 25.60
C CYS A 15 -4.22 -3.75 24.26
N VAL A 16 -4.34 -2.47 23.89
CA VAL A 16 -3.71 -1.93 22.67
C VAL A 16 -2.19 -2.05 22.75
N LEU A 17 -1.58 -1.68 23.87
CA LEU A 17 -0.13 -1.77 24.07
C LEU A 17 0.37 -3.23 24.02
N VAL A 18 -0.38 -4.18 24.61
CA VAL A 18 -0.06 -5.61 24.48
C VAL A 18 -0.15 -6.06 23.02
N GLY A 19 -1.17 -5.62 22.27
CA GLY A 19 -1.29 -5.89 20.84
C GLY A 19 -0.11 -5.34 20.03
N LEU A 20 0.24 -4.07 20.25
CA LEU A 20 1.36 -3.41 19.58
C LEU A 20 2.72 -4.03 19.95
N SER A 21 2.88 -4.55 21.18
CA SER A 21 4.11 -5.24 21.59
C SER A 21 4.37 -6.53 20.80
N ARG A 22 3.33 -7.09 20.18
CA ARG A 22 3.38 -8.28 19.34
C ARG A 22 3.26 -7.96 17.85
N ALA A 23 3.10 -6.70 17.47
CA ALA A 23 3.02 -6.31 16.07
C ALA A 23 4.37 -6.57 15.38
N PRO A 24 4.37 -6.88 14.07
CA PRO A 24 5.60 -7.00 13.30
C PRO A 24 6.51 -5.78 13.51
N GLN A 25 7.79 -6.04 13.76
CA GLN A 25 8.80 -5.01 13.96
C GLN A 25 9.74 -4.96 12.76
N PHE A 26 10.16 -3.76 12.36
CA PHE A 26 11.22 -3.64 11.35
C PHE A 26 12.52 -4.19 11.91
N VAL A 27 13.12 -5.11 11.17
CA VAL A 27 14.41 -5.67 11.53
C VAL A 27 15.49 -5.02 10.68
N VAL A 28 16.29 -4.16 11.31
CA VAL A 28 17.46 -3.56 10.67
C VAL A 28 18.62 -4.56 10.75
N LYS A 29 19.29 -4.85 9.63
CA LYS A 29 20.49 -5.72 9.61
C LYS A 29 21.64 -5.05 10.37
N THR A 30 21.73 -5.27 11.68
CA THR A 30 22.89 -4.92 12.50
C THR A 30 23.52 -6.20 13.07
N GLY A 31 24.72 -6.55 12.57
CA GLY A 31 25.50 -7.71 13.03
C GLY A 31 25.14 -9.05 12.36
N ASN A 32 25.41 -10.16 13.07
CA ASN A 32 25.10 -11.52 12.62
C ASN A 32 23.59 -11.80 12.71
N PHE A 33 22.84 -11.25 11.77
CA PHE A 33 21.42 -11.49 11.65
C PHE A 33 21.16 -12.89 11.08
N LEU A 34 20.52 -13.76 11.86
CA LEU A 34 19.99 -15.03 11.38
C LEU A 34 18.47 -14.88 11.24
N PRO A 35 17.92 -15.06 10.01
CA PRO A 35 16.49 -15.02 9.78
C PRO A 35 15.78 -16.04 10.66
N LYS A 36 14.67 -15.65 11.27
CA LYS A 36 13.81 -16.53 12.04
C LYS A 36 12.66 -17.05 11.18
N LEU A 37 12.13 -18.20 11.59
CA LEU A 37 10.91 -18.72 10.98
C LEU A 37 9.76 -17.73 11.22
N GLY A 38 9.19 -17.18 10.15
CA GLY A 38 8.12 -16.19 10.21
C GLY A 38 8.56 -14.73 9.98
N ASP A 39 9.86 -14.48 9.76
CA ASP A 39 10.30 -13.18 9.24
C ASP A 39 9.75 -12.99 7.81
N ILE A 40 9.35 -11.76 7.50
CA ILE A 40 8.86 -11.36 6.17
C ILE A 40 9.88 -10.40 5.57
N TRP A 41 10.39 -10.75 4.40
CA TRP A 41 11.27 -9.88 3.62
C TRP A 41 10.46 -8.85 2.87
N ALA A 42 11.05 -7.68 2.62
CA ALA A 42 10.35 -6.62 1.91
C ALA A 42 9.99 -7.04 0.48
N GLU A 43 10.81 -7.88 -0.12
CA GLU A 43 10.63 -8.48 -1.45
C GLU A 43 9.50 -9.53 -1.49
N GLU A 44 9.04 -10.03 -0.34
CA GLU A 44 7.90 -10.95 -0.23
C GLU A 44 6.55 -10.20 -0.11
N VAL A 45 6.58 -8.87 -0.07
CA VAL A 45 5.38 -8.04 0.03
C VAL A 45 5.03 -7.46 -1.34
N ASP A 46 4.06 -8.11 -2.00
CA ASP A 46 3.57 -7.68 -3.32
C ASP A 46 2.75 -6.38 -3.25
N ALA A 47 1.97 -6.20 -2.18
CA ALA A 47 1.06 -5.06 -2.05
C ALA A 47 0.82 -4.63 -0.60
N VAL A 48 0.52 -3.33 -0.42
CA VAL A 48 0.14 -2.72 0.86
C VAL A 48 -1.14 -1.93 0.69
N VAL A 49 -2.13 -2.17 1.55
CA VAL A 49 -3.40 -1.42 1.57
C VAL A 49 -3.41 -0.48 2.77
N ILE A 50 -3.67 0.80 2.54
CA ILE A 50 -3.60 1.84 3.57
C ILE A 50 -4.68 2.92 3.36
N PRO A 51 -5.21 3.57 4.42
CA PRO A 51 -6.02 4.77 4.25
C PRO A 51 -5.24 5.87 3.51
N ALA A 52 -5.89 6.54 2.56
CA ALA A 52 -5.27 7.56 1.71
C ALA A 52 -4.69 8.76 2.48
N SER A 53 -5.09 8.97 3.73
CA SER A 53 -4.66 10.06 4.61
C SER A 53 -3.48 9.69 5.54
N THR A 54 -2.91 8.48 5.43
CA THR A 54 -1.92 7.95 6.39
C THR A 54 -0.59 7.51 5.77
N CYS A 55 -0.18 8.11 4.65
CA CYS A 55 0.97 7.66 3.87
C CYS A 55 2.35 7.98 4.47
N GLY A 56 2.42 8.60 5.65
CA GLY A 56 3.68 9.00 6.31
C GLY A 56 4.39 7.93 7.13
N GLY A 57 3.88 6.70 7.19
CA GLY A 57 4.49 5.62 7.97
C GLY A 57 5.82 5.13 7.39
N SER A 58 6.78 4.77 8.25
CA SER A 58 8.11 4.27 7.83
C SER A 58 8.03 3.02 6.94
N ALA A 59 7.08 2.13 7.21
CA ALA A 59 6.80 0.97 6.34
C ALA A 59 6.53 1.43 4.90
N LEU A 60 5.58 2.35 4.75
CA LEU A 60 5.14 2.79 3.44
C LEU A 60 6.23 3.58 2.71
N LEU A 61 6.97 4.42 3.43
CA LEU A 61 8.12 5.15 2.89
C LEU A 61 9.24 4.22 2.42
N SER A 62 9.39 3.05 3.04
CA SER A 62 10.36 2.04 2.61
C SER A 62 9.83 1.26 1.40
N PHE A 63 8.56 0.84 1.44
CA PHE A 63 7.93 0.11 0.33
C PHE A 63 7.74 0.96 -0.93
N SER A 64 7.60 2.28 -0.81
CA SER A 64 7.46 3.19 -1.97
C SER A 64 8.72 3.23 -2.84
N GLN A 65 9.85 2.76 -2.33
CA GLN A 65 11.12 2.65 -3.04
C GLN A 65 11.30 1.27 -3.71
N LEU A 66 10.39 0.33 -3.46
CA LEU A 66 10.41 -1.03 -3.99
C LEU A 66 9.31 -1.21 -5.05
N SER A 67 9.22 -2.41 -5.63
CA SER A 67 8.18 -2.78 -6.60
C SER A 67 6.82 -3.10 -5.95
N THR A 68 6.64 -2.81 -4.66
CA THR A 68 5.41 -3.07 -3.91
C THR A 68 4.27 -2.18 -4.37
N GLN A 69 3.12 -2.78 -4.69
CA GLN A 69 1.91 -2.06 -5.07
C GLN A 69 1.26 -1.41 -3.85
N ILE A 70 1.27 -0.07 -3.79
CA ILE A 70 0.58 0.66 -2.72
C ILE A 70 -0.85 0.99 -3.17
N ILE A 71 -1.84 0.57 -2.38
CA ILE A 71 -3.27 0.83 -2.61
C ILE A 71 -3.79 1.75 -1.50
N ALA A 72 -4.22 2.94 -1.88
CA ALA A 72 -4.71 3.98 -0.98
C ALA A 72 -6.25 4.05 -1.01
N VAL A 73 -6.89 3.80 0.13
CA VAL A 73 -8.35 3.75 0.27
C VAL A 73 -8.90 5.08 0.77
N GLU A 74 -9.82 5.69 0.01
CA GLU A 74 -10.33 7.04 0.29
C GLU A 74 -11.48 7.06 1.31
N GLU A 75 -12.35 6.05 1.34
CA GLU A 75 -13.50 6.03 2.26
C GLU A 75 -13.08 5.96 3.74
N ASN A 76 -11.86 5.48 4.03
CA ASN A 76 -11.35 5.42 5.39
C ASN A 76 -10.73 6.76 5.83
N GLN A 77 -11.56 7.60 6.41
CA GLN A 77 -11.17 8.89 6.96
C GLN A 77 -10.44 8.70 8.30
N THR A 78 -9.28 9.33 8.44
CA THR A 78 -8.45 9.25 9.66
C THR A 78 -8.16 10.64 10.22
N ALA A 79 -7.67 10.71 11.46
CA ALA A 79 -7.25 11.98 12.06
C ALA A 79 -5.91 12.50 11.50
N LEU A 80 -5.08 11.60 10.95
CA LEU A 80 -3.85 11.97 10.26
C LEU A 80 -4.21 12.57 8.89
N GLN A 81 -3.41 13.53 8.44
CA GLN A 81 -3.59 14.21 7.15
C GLN A 81 -2.29 14.23 6.37
N VAL A 82 -1.79 13.03 6.09
CA VAL A 82 -0.56 12.80 5.34
C VAL A 82 -0.90 12.05 4.05
N PRO A 83 -1.36 12.77 3.01
CA PRO A 83 -1.62 12.15 1.72
C PRO A 83 -0.30 11.76 1.01
N PRO A 84 -0.36 10.92 -0.02
CA PRO A 84 0.84 10.44 -0.74
C PRO A 84 1.52 11.51 -1.61
N GLU A 85 0.77 12.50 -2.12
CA GLU A 85 1.28 13.50 -3.07
C GLU A 85 2.46 14.33 -2.53
N PRO A 86 2.38 14.92 -1.31
CA PRO A 86 3.49 15.69 -0.75
C PRO A 86 4.74 14.84 -0.47
N LEU A 87 4.57 13.51 -0.39
CA LEU A 87 5.65 12.56 -0.15
C LEU A 87 6.24 11.99 -1.45
N GLY A 88 5.65 12.31 -2.62
CA GLY A 88 6.07 11.75 -3.91
C GLY A 88 5.84 10.23 -4.03
N ILE A 89 4.93 9.67 -3.23
CA ILE A 89 4.65 8.22 -3.23
C ILE A 89 3.64 7.90 -4.34
N LYS A 90 4.00 6.98 -5.24
CA LYS A 90 3.06 6.46 -6.23
C LYS A 90 2.11 5.45 -5.57
N VAL A 91 0.81 5.69 -5.69
CA VAL A 91 -0.24 4.80 -5.16
C VAL A 91 -1.33 4.57 -6.19
N MET A 92 -2.05 3.45 -6.10
CA MET A 92 -3.35 3.27 -6.73
C MET A 92 -4.43 3.66 -5.75
N ARG A 93 -5.24 4.67 -6.11
CA ARG A 93 -6.37 5.09 -5.29
C ARG A 93 -7.60 4.26 -5.61
N VAL A 94 -8.32 3.92 -4.55
CA VAL A 94 -9.64 3.29 -4.62
C VAL A 94 -10.56 3.98 -3.64
N HIS A 95 -11.85 3.97 -3.94
CA HIS A 95 -12.83 4.52 -3.03
C HIS A 95 -12.97 3.62 -1.81
N SER A 96 -13.11 2.30 -2.02
CA SER A 96 -13.47 1.36 -0.97
C SER A 96 -12.49 0.21 -0.74
N TYR A 97 -12.56 -0.42 0.43
CA TYR A 97 -11.81 -1.66 0.71
C TYR A 97 -12.27 -2.83 -0.17
N LEU A 98 -13.52 -2.81 -0.62
CA LEU A 98 -14.03 -3.80 -1.57
C LEU A 98 -13.32 -3.67 -2.93
N GLU A 99 -13.11 -2.44 -3.40
CA GLU A 99 -12.30 -2.16 -4.59
C GLU A 99 -10.83 -2.54 -4.38
N ALA A 100 -10.26 -2.25 -3.20
CA ALA A 100 -8.91 -2.68 -2.86
C ALA A 100 -8.74 -4.21 -2.97
N LEU A 101 -9.72 -4.97 -2.47
CA LEU A 101 -9.75 -6.42 -2.63
C LEU A 101 -9.82 -6.84 -4.10
N GLY A 102 -10.65 -6.18 -4.91
CA GLY A 102 -10.72 -6.41 -6.35
C GLY A 102 -9.37 -6.22 -7.05
N LEU A 103 -8.65 -5.15 -6.71
CA LEU A 103 -7.30 -4.91 -7.21
C LEU A 103 -6.31 -6.01 -6.79
N LEU A 104 -6.36 -6.45 -5.54
CA LEU A 104 -5.50 -7.53 -5.05
C LEU A 104 -5.77 -8.85 -5.80
N VAL A 105 -7.03 -9.16 -6.07
CA VAL A 105 -7.41 -10.35 -6.84
C VAL A 105 -6.93 -10.24 -8.29
N ALA A 106 -7.13 -9.09 -8.94
CA ALA A 106 -6.65 -8.85 -10.30
C ALA A 106 -5.13 -8.94 -10.38
N HIS A 107 -4.42 -8.33 -9.44
CA HIS A 107 -2.96 -8.37 -9.34
C HIS A 107 -2.45 -9.81 -9.19
N ARG A 108 -3.04 -10.61 -8.29
CA ARG A 108 -2.72 -12.04 -8.14
C ARG A 108 -2.99 -12.87 -9.39
N ALA A 109 -3.97 -12.48 -10.19
CA ALA A 109 -4.30 -13.15 -11.45
C ALA A 109 -3.45 -12.67 -12.64
N GLY A 110 -2.53 -11.71 -12.45
CA GLY A 110 -1.76 -11.10 -13.53
C GLY A 110 -2.59 -10.20 -14.45
N ILE A 111 -3.73 -9.72 -13.98
CA ILE A 111 -4.64 -8.86 -14.74
C ILE A 111 -4.34 -7.40 -14.40
N SER A 112 -4.07 -6.59 -15.42
CA SER A 112 -3.89 -5.14 -15.28
C SER A 112 -5.21 -4.48 -14.89
N ALA A 113 -5.20 -3.63 -13.86
CA ALA A 113 -6.39 -2.93 -13.39
C ALA A 113 -6.96 -2.00 -14.48
N GLU A 114 -6.08 -1.42 -15.30
CA GLU A 114 -6.43 -0.55 -16.41
C GLU A 114 -7.26 -1.29 -17.48
N SER A 115 -7.04 -2.60 -17.66
CA SER A 115 -7.82 -3.43 -18.58
C SER A 115 -9.26 -3.68 -18.13
N LEU A 116 -9.55 -3.49 -16.84
CA LEU A 116 -10.88 -3.63 -16.26
C LEU A 116 -11.63 -2.29 -16.26
N SER A 117 -10.98 -1.20 -16.68
CA SER A 117 -11.62 0.09 -16.83
C SER A 117 -12.43 0.12 -18.13
N PRO A 118 -13.66 0.67 -18.12
CA PRO A 118 -14.46 0.82 -19.35
C PRO A 118 -13.87 1.87 -20.30
N SER A 119 -12.88 2.66 -19.84
CA SER A 119 -12.21 3.71 -20.59
C SER A 119 -10.90 3.21 -21.18
N LEU A 120 -10.87 2.93 -22.47
CA LEU A 120 -9.62 2.60 -23.16
C LEU A 120 -8.86 3.88 -23.54
N SER A 121 -7.57 3.91 -23.23
CA SER A 121 -6.68 4.97 -23.72
C SER A 121 -6.56 4.88 -25.24
N SER A 122 -6.50 6.03 -25.92
CA SER A 122 -6.28 6.09 -27.37
C SER A 122 -4.97 5.38 -27.71
N MET A 123 -5.02 4.43 -28.65
CA MET A 123 -3.81 3.72 -29.10
C MET A 123 -2.91 4.70 -29.86
N HIS A 124 -1.66 4.83 -29.42
CA HIS A 124 -0.67 5.61 -30.16
C HIS A 124 -0.34 4.87 -31.46
N CYS A 125 -0.50 5.55 -32.60
CA CYS A 125 -0.06 5.00 -33.89
C CYS A 125 1.46 4.83 -33.84
N LEU A 126 1.95 3.62 -34.09
CA LEU A 126 3.38 3.35 -34.24
C LEU A 126 3.79 3.80 -35.64
N SER A 127 4.44 4.95 -35.76
CA SER A 127 5.07 5.34 -37.02
C SER A 127 6.39 4.58 -37.17
N ILE A 128 6.44 3.71 -38.18
CA ILE A 128 7.69 3.10 -38.63
C ILE A 128 8.44 4.19 -39.40
N SER A 129 9.53 4.69 -38.82
CA SER A 129 10.44 5.59 -39.52
C SER A 129 11.40 4.73 -40.34
N ASP A 130 11.09 4.54 -41.62
CA ASP A 130 12.03 3.97 -42.58
C ASP A 130 13.23 4.91 -42.69
N LYS A 131 14.33 4.54 -42.03
CA LYS A 131 15.64 5.14 -42.30
C LYS A 131 16.08 4.68 -43.68
N THR A 132 15.82 5.50 -44.68
CA THR A 132 16.48 5.40 -45.98
C THR A 132 17.98 5.59 -45.78
N VAL A 133 18.71 4.48 -45.87
CA VAL A 133 20.16 4.45 -45.97
C VAL A 133 20.55 5.12 -47.29
N SER A 134 21.27 6.24 -47.19
CA SER A 134 22.06 6.82 -48.27
C SER A 134 23.51 6.40 -48.09
#